data_AF-A0A969GA59-F1
#
_entry.id   AF-A0A969GA59-F1
#
_cell.length_a   1.000
_cell.length_b   1.000
_cell.length_c   1.000
_cell.angle_alpha   90.00
_cell.angle_beta   90.00
_cell.angle_gamma   90.00
#
_symmetry.space_group_name_H-M   'P 1'
#
loop_
_entity.id
_entity.type
_entity.pdbx_description
1 polymer ?
#
loop_
_entity_poly.entity_id
_entity_poly.type
_entity_poly.pdbx_seq_one_letter_code
_entity_poly.pdbx_strand_id
1 'polypeptide(L)' 'MFFKKVIIEIDGGIHALQIEYDQIREAILMEMGYKIIRFKNEDVLNNWKKLRKI' A
#
# COMPACT_ATOMS: atom_id res chain seq x y z
N MET A 1 18.24 -8.34 1.28
CA MET A 1 17.14 -9.27 1.62
C MET A 1 15.93 -8.89 0.78
N PHE A 2 15.54 -9.73 -0.18
CA PHE A 2 14.40 -9.46 -1.08
C PHE A 2 13.11 -9.90 -0.40
N PHE A 3 12.13 -9.00 -0.27
CA PHE A 3 10.79 -9.37 0.18
C PHE A 3 10.11 -10.15 -0.95
N LYS A 4 9.85 -11.44 -0.76
CA LYS A 4 9.25 -12.31 -1.79
C LYS A 4 7.74 -12.09 -2.00
N LYS A 5 7.10 -11.25 -1.17
CA LYS A 5 5.66 -11.01 -1.13
C LYS A 5 5.37 -9.53 -0.85
N VAL A 6 5.31 -8.71 -1.90
CA VAL A 6 5.03 -7.27 -1.77
C VAL A 6 3.70 -6.96 -2.46
N ILE A 7 2.84 -6.21 -1.77
CA ILE A 7 1.60 -5.66 -2.31
C ILE A 7 1.80 -4.15 -2.42
N ILE A 8 1.51 -3.60 -3.60
CA ILE A 8 1.57 -2.15 -3.85
C ILE A 8 0.15 -1.65 -4.03
N GLU A 9 -0.26 -0.70 -3.20
CA GLU A 9 -1.57 -0.05 -3.25
C GLU A 9 -1.42 1.40 -3.68
N ILE A 10 -2.36 1.87 -4.51
CA ILE A 10 -2.48 3.26 -4.91
C ILE A 10 -3.78 3.80 -4.30
N ASP A 11 -3.63 4.71 -3.35
CA ASP A 11 -4.71 5.27 -2.54
C ASP A 11 -5.25 6.56 -3.16
N GLY A 12 -6.53 6.50 -3.56
CA GLY A 12 -7.30 7.62 -4.10
C GLY A 12 -8.22 8.33 -3.11
N GLY A 13 -8.09 8.07 -1.80
CA GLY A 13 -8.84 8.76 -0.75
C GLY A 13 -10.26 8.24 -0.49
N ILE A 14 -10.65 7.09 -1.07
CA ILE A 14 -12.00 6.50 -0.90
C ILE A 14 -12.09 5.64 0.40
N HIS A 15 -11.03 5.53 1.19
CA HIS A 15 -10.98 4.70 2.41
C HIS A 15 -11.80 5.21 3.61
N ALA A 16 -12.50 6.34 3.49
CA ALA A 16 -13.22 6.94 4.62
C ALA A 16 -14.45 6.14 5.10
N LEU A 17 -14.97 5.22 4.28
CA LEU A 17 -16.21 4.48 4.57
C LEU A 17 -15.98 3.03 5.04
N GLN A 18 -14.76 2.50 4.99
CA GLN A 18 -14.47 1.07 5.23
C GLN A 18 -13.22 0.83 6.09
N ILE A 19 -12.97 1.72 7.06
CA ILE A 19 -11.78 1.71 7.92
C ILE A 19 -11.55 0.34 8.58
N GLU A 20 -12.60 -0.26 9.13
CA GLU A 20 -12.49 -1.53 9.86
C GLU A 20 -12.20 -2.72 8.93
N TYR A 21 -12.83 -2.76 7.76
CA TYR A 21 -12.56 -3.80 6.76
C TYR A 21 -11.12 -3.70 6.22
N ASP A 22 -10.65 -2.49 5.94
CA ASP A 22 -9.28 -2.27 5.50
C ASP A 22 -8.26 -2.67 6.56
N GLN A 23 -8.51 -2.37 7.83
CA GLN A 23 -7.65 -2.79 8.94
C GLN A 23 -7.55 -4.31 9.08
N ILE A 24 -8.69 -5.02 9.02
CA ILE A 24 -8.72 -6.48 9.10
C ILE A 24 -7.98 -7.11 7.92
N ARG A 25 -8.22 -6.59 6.70
CA ARG A 25 -7.55 -7.03 5.49
C ARG A 25 -6.03 -6.83 5.58
N GLU A 26 -5.59 -5.67 6.08
CA GLU A 26 -4.17 -5.35 6.25
C GLU A 26 -3.49 -6.31 7.23
N ALA A 27 -4.14 -6.58 8.37
CA ALA A 27 -3.63 -7.49 9.39
C ALA A 27 -3.44 -8.92 8.86
N ILE A 28 -4.44 -9.47 8.15
CA ILE A 28 -4.38 -10.82 7.57
C ILE A 28 -3.21 -10.92 6.56
N LEU A 29 -3.06 -9.92 5.70
CA LEU A 29 -2.00 -9.91 4.69
C LEU A 29 -0.61 -9.83 5.33
N MET A 30 -0.44 -9.03 6.39
CA MET A 30 0.81 -8.99 7.14
C MET A 30 1.12 -10.34 7.80
N GLU A 31 0.14 -11.00 8.40
CA GLU A 31 0.30 -12.33 9.02
C GLU A 31 0.72 -13.40 7.98
N MET A 32 0.20 -13.31 6.75
CA MET A 32 0.60 -14.17 5.63
C MET A 32 2.01 -13.88 5.08
N GLY A 33 2.70 -12.89 5.64
CA GLY A 33 4.06 -12.48 5.30
C GLY A 33 4.14 -11.52 4.11
N TYR A 34 3.05 -10.82 3.78
CA TYR A 34 3.09 -9.75 2.78
C TYR A 34 3.58 -8.44 3.41
N LYS A 35 4.38 -7.70 2.64
CA LYS A 35 4.68 -6.30 2.91
C LYS A 35 3.77 -5.44 2.06
N ILE A 36 3.02 -4.53 2.68
CA ILE A 36 2.14 -3.60 1.98
C ILE A 36 2.86 -2.25 1.86
N ILE A 37 2.89 -1.69 0.66
CA ILE A 37 3.43 -0.35 0.37
C ILE A 37 2.32 0.45 -0.29
N ARG A 38 1.89 1.53 0.37
CA ARG A 38 0.81 2.39 -0.12
C ARG A 38 1.37 3.72 -0.64
N PHE A 39 0.95 4.10 -1.83
CA PHE A 39 1.24 5.41 -2.43
C PHE A 39 -0.04 6.20 -2.59
N LYS A 40 -0.01 7.51 -2.35
CA LYS A 40 -1.13 8.38 -2.71
C LYS A 40 -1.15 8.60 -4.22
N ASN A 41 -2.34 8.77 -4.81
CA ASN A 41 -2.51 9.13 -6.22
C ASN A 41 -1.58 10.29 -6.64
N GLU A 42 -1.55 11.34 -5.83
CA GLU A 42 -0.74 12.54 -6.09
C GLU A 42 0.77 12.25 -6.09
N ASP A 43 1.24 11.36 -5.22
CA ASP A 43 2.66 10.99 -5.16
C ASP A 43 3.08 10.19 -6.39
N VAL A 44 2.21 9.32 -6.90
CA VAL A 44 2.46 8.56 -8.13
C VAL A 44 2.52 9.49 -9.34
N LEU A 45 1.55 10.39 -9.45
CA LEU A 45 1.40 11.26 -10.61
C LEU A 45 2.44 12.39 -10.64
N ASN A 46 2.74 12.99 -9.48
CA ASN A 46 3.57 14.20 -9.42
C ASN A 46 5.02 13.93 -9.00
N ASN A 47 5.28 12.82 -8.31
CA ASN A 47 6.58 12.54 -7.68
C ASN A 47 7.20 11.19 -8.09
N TRP A 48 6.89 10.68 -9.28
CA TRP A 48 7.39 9.40 -9.80
C TRP A 48 8.92 9.20 -9.66
N LYS A 49 9.72 10.24 -9.91
CA LYS A 49 11.19 10.19 -9.78
C LYS A 49 11.66 9.91 -8.35
N LYS A 50 10.89 10.29 -7.33
CA LYS A 50 11.17 10.03 -5.91
C LYS A 50 10.85 8.60 -5.51
N LEU A 51 9.84 7.98 -6.14
CA LEU A 51 9.37 6.62 -5.83
C LEU A 51 10.22 5.50 -6.46
N ARG A 52 11.06 5.82 -7.46
CA ARG A 52 11.89 4.85 -8.22
C ARG A 52 13.04 4.19 -7.43
N LYS A 53 13.12 4.38 -6.11
CA LYS A 53 14.21 3.86 -5.24
C LYS A 53 13.77 2.75 -4.29
N ILE A 54 12.52 2.29 -4.38
CA ILE A 54 11.91 1.29 -3.50
C ILE A 54 12.11 -0.11 -4.05
#